data_AF-N9LM83-F1
#
_entry.id   AF-N9LM83-F1
#
_cell.length_a   1.000
_cell.length_b   1.000
_cell.length_c   1.000
_cell.angle_alpha   90.00
_cell.angle_beta   90.00
_cell.angle_gamma   90.00
#
_symmetry.space_group_name_H-M   'P 1'
#
loop_
_entity.id
_entity.type
_entity.pdbx_description
1 polymer ?
#
loop_
_entity_poly.entity_id
_entity_poly.type
_entity_poly.pdbx_seq_one_letter_code
_entity_poly.pdbx_strand_id
1 'polypeptide(L)' 'MKFNYSTITRILEVFGHHMTHIFENVNESEIPALIDNAKFKESI' A
#
# COMPACT_ATOMS: atom_id res chain seq x y z
N MET A 1 7.35 -2.25 -7.54
CA MET A 1 6.44 -2.33 -6.38
C MET A 1 5.21 -3.12 -6.79
N LYS A 2 4.89 -4.19 -6.08
CA LYS A 2 3.62 -4.91 -6.26
C LYS A 2 2.68 -4.48 -5.15
N PHE A 3 1.39 -4.43 -5.41
CA PHE A 3 0.41 -4.23 -4.36
C PHE A 3 -0.79 -5.14 -4.57
N ASN A 4 -1.44 -5.49 -3.47
CA ASN A 4 -2.66 -6.27 -3.43
C ASN A 4 -3.70 -5.48 -2.64
N TYR A 5 -4.91 -5.38 -3.15
CA TYR A 5 -5.98 -4.68 -2.47
C TYR A 5 -7.22 -5.55 -2.44
N SER A 6 -7.74 -5.75 -1.23
CA SER A 6 -8.98 -6.48 -1.00
C SER A 6 -10.11 -5.51 -0.70
N THR A 7 -11.07 -5.36 -1.61
CA THR A 7 -12.27 -4.53 -1.40
C THR A 7 -13.18 -5.05 -0.28
N ILE A 8 -13.12 -6.36 0.00
CA ILE A 8 -13.93 -7.02 1.04
C ILE A 8 -13.43 -6.64 2.44
N THR A 9 -12.12 -6.74 2.66
CA THR A 9 -11.50 -6.43 3.96
C THR A 9 -10.98 -5.00 4.06
N ARG A 10 -10.97 -4.26 2.93
CA ARG A 10 -10.38 -2.92 2.81
C ARG A 10 -8.91 -2.88 3.23
N ILE A 11 -8.18 -3.95 2.92
CA ILE A 11 -6.75 -4.07 3.24
C ILE A 11 -5.96 -3.88 1.96
N LEU A 12 -5.02 -2.94 1.99
CA LEU A 12 -4.01 -2.70 0.95
C LEU A 12 -2.65 -3.21 1.44
N GLU A 13 -2.09 -4.18 0.75
CA GLU A 13 -0.75 -4.70 0.98
C GLU A 13 0.16 -4.18 -0.13
N VAL A 14 1.15 -3.35 0.20
CA VAL A 14 2.15 -2.85 -0.75
C VAL A 14 3.47 -3.57 -0.49
N PHE A 15 3.84 -4.46 -1.40
CA PHE A 15 5.08 -5.22 -1.37
C PHE A 15 6.21 -4.34 -1.93
N GLY A 16 6.98 -3.80 -1.01
CA GLY A 16 8.21 -3.09 -1.25
C GLY A 16 9.41 -4.00 -1.53
N HIS A 17 10.57 -3.40 -1.80
CA HIS A 17 11.82 -4.12 -1.98
C HIS A 17 12.44 -4.58 -0.64
N HIS A 18 12.31 -3.77 0.40
CA HIS A 18 12.82 -4.05 1.75
C HIS A 18 11.72 -4.44 2.73
N MET A 19 10.51 -3.89 2.59
CA MET A 19 9.42 -4.17 3.53
C MET A 19 8.04 -4.21 2.85
N THR A 20 7.15 -5.06 3.37
CA THR A 20 5.73 -5.04 3.01
C THR A 20 5.00 -4.04 3.90
N HIS A 21 4.33 -3.07 3.30
CA HIS A 21 3.47 -2.12 3.99
C HIS A 21 2.03 -2.61 3.96
N ILE A 22 1.42 -2.82 5.12
CA ILE A 22 0.02 -3.25 5.23
C ILE A 22 -0.78 -2.05 5.75
N PHE A 23 -1.82 -1.69 5.01
CA PHE A 23 -2.73 -0.61 5.35
C PHE A 23 -4.14 -1.17 5.48
N GLU A 24 -4.78 -0.97 6.63
CA GLU A 24 -6.13 -1.47 6.93
C GLU A 24 -7.16 -0.33 6.81
N ASN A 25 -8.41 -0.67 6.51
CA ASN A 25 -9.51 0.30 6.28
C ASN A 25 -9.22 1.34 5.19
N VAL A 26 -8.53 0.93 4.13
CA VAL A 26 -8.19 1.78 2.98
C VAL A 26 -9.37 1.87 2.03
N ASN A 27 -9.70 3.09 1.62
CA ASN A 27 -10.63 3.34 0.52
C ASN A 27 -9.87 3.35 -0.81
N GLU A 28 -10.56 2.97 -1.89
CA GLU A 28 -9.97 2.90 -3.24
C GLU A 28 -9.37 4.24 -3.70
N SER A 29 -9.96 5.36 -3.27
CA SER A 29 -9.44 6.71 -3.57
C SER A 29 -8.09 7.00 -2.91
N GLU A 30 -7.77 6.34 -1.79
CA GLU A 30 -6.56 6.58 -1.00
C GLU A 30 -5.39 5.69 -1.44
N ILE A 31 -5.69 4.56 -2.10
CA ILE A 31 -4.70 3.61 -2.62
C ILE A 31 -3.54 4.29 -3.37
N PRO A 32 -3.77 5.18 -4.36
CA PRO A 32 -2.67 5.79 -5.10
C PRO A 32 -1.74 6.63 -4.21
N ALA A 33 -2.28 7.36 -3.23
CA ALA A 33 -1.49 8.15 -2.30
C ALA A 33 -0.67 7.26 -1.33
N LEU A 34 -1.25 6.15 -0.87
CA LEU A 34 -0.57 5.21 0.03
C LEU A 34 0.56 4.45 -0.68
N ILE A 35 0.38 4.09 -1.95
CA ILE A 35 1.43 3.46 -2.76
C ILE A 35 2.59 4.44 -2.97
N ASP A 36 2.31 5.70 -3.28
CA ASP A 36 3.37 6.72 -3.46
C ASP A 36 4.12 6.97 -2.15
N ASN A 37 3.40 7.04 -1.02
CA ASN A 37 4.01 7.18 0.31
C ASN A 37 4.92 5.99 0.66
N ALA A 38 4.46 4.76 0.40
CA ALA A 38 5.27 3.56 0.61
C ALA A 38 6.54 3.58 -0.26
N LYS A 39 6.42 3.99 -1.53
CA LYS A 39 7.57 4.15 -2.44
C LYS A 39 8.57 5.18 -1.93
N PHE A 40 8.08 6.29 -1.38
CA PHE A 40 8.95 7.32 -0.80
C PHE A 40 9.67 6.84 0.45
N LYS A 41 8.97 6.10 1.34
CA LYS A 41 9.55 5.53 2.56
C LYS A 41 10.68 4.53 2.30
N GLU A 42 10.57 3.73 1.24
CA GLU A 42 11.64 2.79 0.86
C GLU A 42 12.80 3.45 0.14
N SER A 43 12.60 4.65 -0.41
CA SER A 43 13.64 5.38 -1.14
C SER A 43 14.58 6.19 -0.23
N ILE A 44 14.38 6.12 1.09
CA ILE A 44 15.17 6.78 2.15
C ILE A 44 16.03 5.78 2.90
#